data_AF-A0A933BZ58-F1
#
_entry.id   AF-A0A933BZ58-F1
#
_cell.length_a   1.000
_cell.length_b   1.000
_cell.length_c   1.000
_cell.angle_alpha   90.00
_cell.angle_beta   90.00
_cell.angle_gamma   90.00
#
_symmetry.space_group_name_H-M   'P 1'
#
loop_
_entity.id
_entity.type
_entity.pdbx_description
1 polymer ?
#
loop_
_entity_poly.entity_id
_entity_poly.type
_entity_poly.pdbx_seq_one_letter_code
_entity_poly.pdbx_strand_id
1 'polypeptide(L)'
;MMRLTRPLLSACALLYVPLHAMHGQAPDTTPPRFDRVERQQAGDMDGVAQPYELLTVFLKDDDVVSVVARLEDRGVGELRRQSDGRWVLLWRPPDGGGWTLTLEARDAAANMSAVRYTFAAAALQAPAGPPPVKRPLTYEGDTGPPWAALYEVLPVEAGCRPGRLRDTERFAVLKRVEQVRALHRLPPVAYAPEFDEQTAAAALIMAANGRLSHHPTVGAWKCWSAAGAEGAGSSNLHLGRGSALEGRPSTGAVDSWVRDHGVPSVGHRRWILDPFLGAVSFGRADLASPGGGTHHAAALKPVAGSAAPEGVPFVAYPYLDYPAELFEPGRTAASFSVLADPTDRWRNRDADFGDARIRVTGPDGPVPVREVAHDNESFGLPNRLSWHMEAVRAGVEYEVVIEGVRVRGEARSYRYTFRIMR
;
A
#
# COMPACT_ATOMS: atom_id res chain seq x y z
N MET A 1 -32.49 -23.93 4.09
CA MET A 1 -32.15 -24.88 3.00
C MET A 1 -31.49 -24.10 1.88
N MET A 2 -30.16 -24.05 1.90
CA MET A 2 -29.36 -23.25 0.98
C MET A 2 -28.71 -24.22 -0.01
N ARG A 3 -28.98 -24.05 -1.30
CA ARG A 3 -28.47 -24.92 -2.37
C ARG A 3 -26.97 -24.64 -2.58
N LEU A 4 -26.14 -25.64 -2.29
CA LEU A 4 -24.74 -25.70 -2.69
C LEU A 4 -24.66 -25.87 -4.21
N THR A 5 -24.13 -24.87 -4.92
CA THR A 5 -23.67 -25.02 -6.29
C THR A 5 -22.29 -25.70 -6.29
N ARG A 6 -22.13 -26.74 -7.10
CA ARG A 6 -20.92 -27.58 -7.18
C ARG A 6 -19.71 -26.78 -7.70
N PRO A 7 -18.48 -27.06 -7.22
CA PRO A 7 -17.26 -26.54 -7.84
C PRO A 7 -16.94 -27.31 -9.14
N LEU A 8 -16.47 -26.57 -10.16
CA LEU A 8 -15.87 -27.12 -11.37
C LEU A 8 -14.43 -27.54 -11.05
N LEU A 9 -14.18 -28.84 -10.97
CA LEU A 9 -12.83 -29.42 -10.91
C LEU A 9 -12.27 -29.48 -12.34
N SER A 10 -11.21 -28.73 -12.61
CA SER A 10 -10.38 -28.91 -13.81
C SER A 10 -9.02 -29.43 -13.37
N ALA A 11 -8.71 -30.68 -13.75
CA ALA A 11 -7.40 -31.28 -13.52
C ALA A 11 -6.43 -30.82 -14.63
N CYS A 12 -5.34 -30.15 -14.27
CA CYS A 12 -4.22 -29.85 -15.17
C CYS A 12 -3.05 -30.81 -14.90
N ALA A 13 -2.46 -31.34 -15.97
CA ALA A 13 -1.36 -32.29 -15.93
C ALA A 13 -0.04 -31.62 -15.52
N LEU A 14 0.74 -32.31 -14.67
CA LEU A 14 2.06 -31.91 -14.16
C LEU A 14 3.17 -32.25 -15.16
N LEU A 15 4.07 -31.30 -15.43
CA LEU A 15 5.38 -31.53 -16.05
C LEU A 15 6.46 -31.24 -15.00
N TYR A 16 7.19 -32.27 -14.58
CA TYR A 16 8.30 -32.20 -13.63
C TYR A 16 9.62 -32.03 -14.40
N VAL A 17 10.37 -30.95 -14.13
CA VAL A 17 11.73 -30.76 -14.66
C VAL A 17 12.65 -30.42 -13.48
N PRO A 18 13.60 -31.30 -13.09
CA PRO A 18 14.52 -31.02 -11.99
C PRO A 18 15.66 -30.10 -12.46
N LEU A 19 15.86 -28.99 -11.75
CA LEU A 19 17.08 -28.17 -11.87
C LEU A 19 18.18 -28.77 -10.98
N HIS A 20 19.30 -29.18 -11.55
CA HIS A 20 20.46 -29.66 -10.79
C HIS A 20 21.32 -28.48 -10.33
N ALA A 21 21.68 -28.44 -9.04
CA ALA A 21 22.76 -27.60 -8.53
C ALA A 21 23.77 -28.42 -7.70
N MET A 22 25.03 -28.22 -8.12
CA MET A 22 26.37 -28.55 -7.63
C MET A 22 26.60 -28.93 -6.15
N HIS A 23 27.60 -29.80 -5.98
CA HIS A 23 27.98 -30.60 -4.82
C HIS A 23 28.30 -29.88 -3.49
N GLY A 24 27.68 -30.39 -2.43
CA GLY A 24 28.16 -30.45 -1.05
C GLY A 24 27.28 -31.48 -0.32
N GLN A 25 27.86 -32.54 0.25
CA GLN A 25 27.13 -33.66 0.86
C GLN A 25 26.34 -33.18 2.10
N ALA A 26 25.08 -32.85 1.91
CA ALA A 26 24.10 -32.61 2.96
C ALA A 26 23.48 -33.96 3.41
N PRO A 27 22.97 -34.07 4.65
CA PRO A 27 22.20 -35.24 5.07
C PRO A 27 21.07 -35.53 4.09
N ASP A 28 20.73 -36.81 3.93
CA ASP A 28 19.73 -37.34 2.99
C ASP A 28 18.31 -36.84 3.34
N THR A 29 18.05 -35.58 3.05
CA THR A 29 16.76 -34.92 3.21
C THR A 29 16.24 -34.60 1.82
N THR A 30 15.12 -35.23 1.46
CA THR A 30 14.45 -34.97 0.18
C THR A 30 13.86 -33.56 0.19
N PRO A 31 14.03 -32.75 -0.87
CA PRO A 31 13.44 -31.41 -0.94
C PRO A 31 11.91 -31.42 -0.77
N PRO A 32 11.29 -30.32 -0.29
CA PRO A 32 9.84 -30.23 -0.11
C PRO A 32 9.06 -30.58 -1.37
N ARG A 33 7.94 -31.28 -1.24
CA ARG A 33 7.09 -31.72 -2.36
C ARG A 33 5.75 -31.03 -2.33
N PHE A 34 5.41 -30.41 -3.45
CA PHE A 34 4.10 -29.82 -3.67
C PHE A 34 3.06 -30.91 -3.98
N ASP A 35 1.87 -30.78 -3.41
CA ASP A 35 0.71 -31.63 -3.71
C ASP A 35 -0.18 -30.96 -4.76
N ARG A 36 -0.79 -29.82 -4.39
CA ARG A 36 -1.68 -29.06 -5.27
C ARG A 36 -1.77 -27.59 -4.87
N VAL A 37 -2.29 -26.78 -5.80
CA VAL A 37 -2.65 -25.39 -5.56
C VAL A 37 -4.12 -25.22 -5.89
N GLU A 38 -4.88 -24.73 -4.91
CA GLU A 38 -6.28 -24.37 -5.07
C GLU A 38 -6.39 -22.86 -5.24
N ARG A 39 -7.20 -22.45 -6.23
CA ARG A 39 -7.52 -21.06 -6.52
C ARG A 39 -8.97 -20.83 -6.18
N GLN A 40 -9.23 -19.82 -5.37
CA GLN A 40 -10.57 -19.37 -5.04
C GLN A 40 -10.67 -17.87 -5.29
N GLN A 41 -11.75 -17.40 -5.92
CA GLN A 41 -12.07 -15.98 -5.83
C GLN A 41 -12.31 -15.64 -4.36
N ALA A 42 -11.68 -14.58 -3.87
CA ALA A 42 -12.06 -14.06 -2.56
C ALA A 42 -13.52 -13.61 -2.67
N GLY A 43 -14.45 -14.36 -2.07
CA GLY A 43 -15.83 -13.92 -1.93
C GLY A 43 -15.91 -12.66 -1.05
N ASP A 44 -17.07 -12.01 -0.98
CA ASP A 44 -17.36 -10.86 -0.10
C ASP A 44 -17.03 -11.21 1.37
N MET A 45 -15.76 -11.13 1.74
CA MET A 45 -15.28 -11.11 3.10
C MET A 45 -15.18 -9.64 3.46
N ASP A 46 -16.15 -9.13 4.22
CA ASP A 46 -16.17 -7.85 4.91
C ASP A 46 -15.28 -6.76 4.26
N GLY A 47 -15.66 -6.31 3.04
CA GLY A 47 -15.02 -5.17 2.36
C GLY A 47 -13.92 -5.50 1.34
N VAL A 48 -13.51 -6.76 1.17
CA VAL A 48 -12.59 -7.18 0.09
C VAL A 48 -13.37 -7.50 -1.19
N ALA A 49 -13.94 -6.48 -1.83
CA ALA A 49 -14.43 -6.62 -3.20
C ALA A 49 -13.29 -6.92 -4.20
N GLN A 50 -13.63 -7.62 -5.28
CA GLN A 50 -12.84 -7.93 -6.50
C GLN A 50 -11.75 -6.90 -6.84
N PRO A 51 -10.61 -7.31 -7.44
CA PRO A 51 -10.35 -8.63 -8.03
C PRO A 51 -9.23 -9.39 -7.28
N TYR A 52 -9.47 -9.76 -6.02
CA TYR A 52 -8.52 -10.57 -5.24
C TYR A 52 -8.89 -12.05 -5.27
N GLU A 53 -7.87 -12.90 -5.21
CA GLU A 53 -7.95 -14.35 -5.21
C GLU A 53 -7.16 -14.92 -4.04
N LEU A 54 -7.68 -16.00 -3.48
CA LEU A 54 -7.00 -16.80 -2.49
C LEU A 54 -6.32 -17.98 -3.19
N LEU A 55 -5.00 -18.02 -3.13
CA LEU A 55 -4.20 -19.20 -3.49
C LEU A 55 -3.91 -19.98 -2.22
N THR A 56 -4.35 -21.23 -2.19
CA THR A 56 -4.05 -22.17 -1.12
C THR A 56 -3.12 -23.25 -1.67
N VAL A 57 -1.94 -23.36 -1.10
CA VAL A 57 -0.89 -24.29 -1.47
C VAL A 57 -0.82 -25.40 -0.43
N PHE A 58 -0.88 -26.62 -0.94
CA PHE A 58 -0.77 -27.84 -0.17
C PHE A 58 0.58 -28.48 -0.47
N LEU A 59 1.34 -28.74 0.59
CA LEU A 59 2.61 -29.46 0.56
C LEU A 59 2.41 -30.83 1.18
N LYS A 60 3.20 -31.83 0.75
CA LYS A 60 3.17 -33.18 1.31
C LYS A 60 3.98 -33.31 2.59
N ASP A 61 4.85 -32.35 2.84
CA ASP A 61 5.84 -32.40 3.91
C ASP A 61 5.53 -31.28 4.93
N ASP A 62 5.53 -31.63 6.23
CA ASP A 62 5.10 -30.75 7.32
C ASP A 62 6.21 -29.83 7.87
N ASP A 63 7.46 -30.11 7.51
CA ASP A 63 8.68 -29.44 7.94
C ASP A 63 9.07 -28.23 7.09
N VAL A 64 8.19 -27.84 6.15
CA VAL A 64 8.35 -26.61 5.37
C VAL A 64 8.22 -25.39 6.28
N VAL A 65 9.22 -24.51 6.21
CA VAL A 65 9.31 -23.31 7.06
C VAL A 65 8.98 -22.02 6.31
N SER A 66 9.06 -22.02 4.98
CA SER A 66 8.65 -20.88 4.15
C SER A 66 8.19 -21.33 2.78
N VAL A 67 7.18 -20.64 2.22
CA VAL A 67 6.77 -20.80 0.82
C VAL A 67 6.63 -19.43 0.19
N VAL A 68 7.35 -19.21 -0.91
CA VAL A 68 7.43 -17.91 -1.58
C VAL A 68 6.80 -17.99 -2.96
N ALA A 69 5.98 -17.02 -3.32
CA ALA A 69 5.33 -16.90 -4.62
C ALA A 69 6.01 -15.83 -5.48
N ARG A 70 6.60 -16.22 -6.61
CA ARG A 70 7.25 -15.34 -7.57
C ARG A 70 6.48 -15.28 -8.89
N LEU A 71 6.18 -14.07 -9.37
CA LEU A 71 5.74 -13.85 -10.73
C LEU A 71 6.95 -13.49 -11.60
N GLU A 72 6.99 -13.94 -12.85
CA GLU A 72 8.17 -13.87 -13.73
C GLU A 72 8.76 -12.44 -13.88
N ASP A 73 7.97 -11.39 -13.67
CA ASP A 73 8.31 -9.98 -13.88
C ASP A 73 7.83 -9.01 -12.77
N ARG A 74 7.15 -9.49 -11.72
CA ARG A 74 6.59 -8.63 -10.65
C ARG A 74 6.97 -9.12 -9.25
N GLY A 75 7.11 -8.16 -8.33
CA GLY A 75 7.47 -8.37 -6.93
C GLY A 75 6.67 -9.45 -6.22
N VAL A 76 7.33 -10.06 -5.25
CA VAL A 76 7.09 -11.37 -4.62
C VAL A 76 6.21 -11.22 -3.37
N GLY A 77 5.47 -12.28 -2.99
CA GLY A 77 4.83 -12.39 -1.67
C GLY A 77 5.10 -13.76 -1.03
N GLU A 78 5.40 -13.79 0.27
CA GLU A 78 5.47 -15.03 1.05
C GLU A 78 4.05 -15.50 1.42
N LEU A 79 3.80 -16.80 1.26
CA LEU A 79 2.55 -17.42 1.68
C LEU A 79 2.53 -17.54 3.21
N ARG A 80 1.34 -17.41 3.79
CA ARG A 80 1.13 -17.59 5.23
C ARG A 80 0.72 -19.01 5.54
N ARG A 81 1.48 -19.68 6.41
CA ARG A 81 1.08 -20.95 7.02
C ARG A 81 -0.10 -20.70 7.97
N GLN A 82 -1.22 -21.31 7.66
CA GLN A 82 -2.42 -21.35 8.48
C GLN A 82 -2.25 -22.37 9.61
N SER A 83 -3.07 -22.27 10.66
CA SER A 83 -3.04 -23.20 11.80
C SER A 83 -3.35 -24.65 11.43
N ASP A 84 -4.01 -24.87 10.29
CA ASP A 84 -4.30 -26.19 9.72
C ASP A 84 -3.20 -26.71 8.77
N GLY A 85 -2.05 -26.03 8.73
CA GLY A 85 -0.89 -26.42 7.93
C GLY A 85 -0.92 -25.94 6.48
N ARG A 86 -2.01 -25.33 6.01
CA ARG A 86 -2.11 -24.81 4.63
C ARG A 86 -1.28 -23.55 4.44
N TRP A 87 -0.72 -23.37 3.25
CA TRP A 87 -0.02 -22.12 2.91
C TRP A 87 -0.91 -21.26 2.03
N VAL A 88 -1.14 -20.00 2.43
CA VAL A 88 -2.17 -19.17 1.80
C VAL A 88 -1.61 -17.83 1.37
N LEU A 89 -1.95 -17.40 0.16
CA LEU A 89 -1.67 -16.07 -0.38
C LEU A 89 -2.98 -15.47 -0.90
N LEU A 90 -3.41 -14.36 -0.30
CA LEU A 90 -4.39 -13.49 -0.92
C LEU A 90 -3.66 -12.53 -1.86
N TRP A 91 -4.03 -12.52 -3.12
CA TRP A 91 -3.33 -11.71 -4.13
C TRP A 91 -4.28 -11.27 -5.23
N ARG A 92 -3.88 -10.25 -5.98
CA ARG A 92 -4.64 -9.79 -7.16
C ARG A 92 -3.93 -10.26 -8.44
N PRO A 93 -4.58 -11.04 -9.31
CA PRO A 93 -4.03 -11.39 -10.61
C PRO A 93 -3.76 -10.19 -11.51
N PRO A 94 -2.75 -10.29 -12.41
CA PRO A 94 -2.54 -9.30 -13.46
C PRO A 94 -3.82 -9.13 -14.30
N ASP A 95 -4.12 -7.88 -14.65
CA ASP A 95 -5.25 -7.57 -15.51
C ASP A 95 -4.94 -8.03 -16.95
N GLY A 96 -5.73 -8.97 -17.50
CA GLY A 96 -5.64 -9.44 -18.88
C GLY A 96 -4.43 -10.34 -19.18
N GLY A 97 -4.70 -11.53 -19.75
CA GLY A 97 -3.66 -12.52 -20.10
C GLY A 97 -3.54 -13.66 -19.07
N GLY A 98 -2.98 -14.79 -19.51
CA GLY A 98 -2.56 -15.85 -18.60
C GLY A 98 -1.31 -15.43 -17.84
N TRP A 99 -1.11 -15.97 -16.64
CA TRP A 99 0.02 -15.62 -15.79
C TRP A 99 0.70 -16.87 -15.25
N THR A 100 2.00 -16.76 -14.98
CA THR A 100 2.82 -17.86 -14.49
C THR A 100 3.39 -17.52 -13.13
N LEU A 101 3.12 -18.39 -12.16
CA LEU A 101 3.59 -18.27 -10.79
C LEU A 101 4.59 -19.39 -10.50
N THR A 102 5.74 -19.03 -9.94
CA THR A 102 6.70 -19.98 -9.38
C THR A 102 6.55 -19.98 -7.87
N LEU A 103 6.23 -21.12 -7.29
CA LEU A 103 6.25 -21.34 -5.84
C LEU A 103 7.58 -21.96 -5.45
N GLU A 104 8.28 -21.36 -4.49
CA GLU A 104 9.53 -21.85 -3.92
C GLU A 104 9.28 -22.24 -2.47
N ALA A 105 9.47 -23.51 -2.12
CA ALA A 105 9.35 -24.02 -0.75
C ALA A 105 10.75 -24.29 -0.17
N ARG A 106 10.92 -24.02 1.12
CA ARG A 106 12.15 -24.28 1.87
C ARG A 106 11.82 -25.00 3.18
N ASP A 107 12.58 -26.05 3.49
CA ASP A 107 12.50 -26.76 4.77
C ASP A 107 13.45 -26.18 5.84
N ALA A 108 13.35 -26.71 7.06
CA ALA A 108 14.21 -26.30 8.17
C ALA A 108 15.71 -26.59 7.94
N ALA A 109 16.04 -27.54 7.05
CA ALA A 109 17.41 -27.87 6.66
C ALA A 109 17.93 -27.02 5.49
N ALA A 110 17.14 -26.02 5.07
CA ALA A 110 17.41 -25.12 3.94
C ALA A 110 17.42 -25.79 2.56
N ASN A 111 16.89 -27.01 2.41
CA ASN A 111 16.65 -27.57 1.08
C ASN A 111 15.50 -26.83 0.41
N MET A 112 15.59 -26.73 -0.92
CA MET A 112 14.64 -25.96 -1.72
C MET A 112 14.03 -26.78 -2.84
N SER A 113 12.76 -26.51 -3.11
CA SER A 113 12.08 -26.97 -4.32
C SER A 113 11.27 -25.83 -4.93
N ALA A 114 11.06 -25.89 -6.24
CA ALA A 114 10.25 -24.91 -6.95
C ALA A 114 9.28 -25.60 -7.90
N VAL A 115 8.05 -25.10 -7.97
CA VAL A 115 7.04 -25.57 -8.94
C VAL A 115 6.43 -24.37 -9.64
N ARG A 116 6.32 -24.49 -10.96
CA ARG A 116 5.73 -23.47 -11.83
C ARG A 116 4.28 -23.83 -12.14
N TYR A 117 3.37 -22.88 -11.90
CA TYR A 117 1.95 -22.98 -12.22
C TYR A 117 1.60 -21.92 -13.26
N THR A 118 1.01 -22.35 -14.37
CA THR A 118 0.47 -21.45 -15.40
C THR A 118 -1.03 -21.43 -15.30
N PHE A 119 -1.59 -20.23 -15.19
CA PHE A 119 -3.02 -20.00 -15.09
C PHE A 119 -3.49 -19.33 -16.37
N ALA A 120 -4.54 -19.90 -16.98
CA ALA A 120 -5.18 -19.31 -18.14
C ALA A 120 -5.82 -17.95 -17.80
N ALA A 121 -5.89 -17.07 -18.79
CA ALA A 121 -6.62 -15.81 -18.68
C ALA A 121 -8.06 -16.11 -18.20
N ALA A 122 -8.44 -15.60 -17.03
CA ALA A 122 -9.85 -15.59 -16.67
C ALA A 122 -10.57 -14.68 -17.65
N ALA A 123 -11.77 -15.07 -18.09
CA ALA A 123 -12.68 -14.17 -18.79
C ALA A 123 -13.09 -13.07 -17.80
N LEU A 124 -12.28 -12.02 -17.70
CA LEU A 124 -12.70 -10.77 -17.10
C LEU A 124 -13.84 -10.26 -17.99
N GLN A 125 -15.09 -10.43 -17.55
CA GLN A 125 -16.05 -9.37 -17.81
C GLN A 125 -15.38 -8.12 -17.28
N ALA A 126 -15.06 -7.19 -18.19
CA ALA A 126 -14.59 -5.88 -17.80
C ALA A 126 -15.52 -5.40 -16.67
N PRO A 127 -15.00 -5.01 -15.50
CA PRO A 127 -15.85 -4.29 -14.58
C PRO A 127 -16.44 -3.14 -15.39
N ALA A 128 -17.77 -3.06 -15.43
CA ALA A 128 -18.41 -1.79 -15.74
C ALA A 128 -17.63 -0.76 -14.90
N GLY A 129 -17.17 0.32 -15.53
CA GLY A 129 -16.41 1.38 -14.85
C GLY A 129 -17.04 1.65 -13.50
N PRO A 130 -16.22 1.93 -12.46
CA PRO A 130 -16.65 1.87 -11.07
C PRO A 130 -18.06 2.45 -10.95
N PRO A 131 -19.05 1.70 -10.42
CA PRO A 131 -20.39 2.24 -10.30
C PRO A 131 -20.25 3.59 -9.62
N PRO A 132 -20.95 4.65 -10.10
CA PRO A 132 -20.85 5.96 -9.49
C PRO A 132 -20.98 5.76 -7.98
N VAL A 133 -19.98 6.20 -7.22
CA VAL A 133 -19.93 6.03 -5.77
C VAL A 133 -21.19 6.69 -5.24
N LYS A 134 -22.22 5.89 -4.97
CA LYS A 134 -23.56 6.37 -4.64
C LYS A 134 -23.76 6.56 -3.14
N ARG A 135 -22.69 6.53 -2.35
CA ARG A 135 -22.72 6.94 -0.94
C ARG A 135 -21.42 7.65 -0.59
N PRO A 136 -21.48 8.93 -0.16
CA PRO A 136 -20.37 9.58 0.51
C PRO A 136 -20.05 8.76 1.76
N LEU A 137 -18.81 8.28 1.90
CA LEU A 137 -18.31 7.81 3.20
C LEU A 137 -17.95 9.07 3.99
N THR A 138 -18.96 9.67 4.62
CA THR A 138 -18.76 10.78 5.56
C THR A 138 -17.96 10.28 6.76
N TYR A 139 -16.73 10.77 6.91
CA TYR A 139 -15.87 10.57 8.07
C TYR A 139 -16.29 11.50 9.21
N GLU A 140 -17.49 11.31 9.74
CA GLU A 140 -17.87 11.70 11.09
C GLU A 140 -18.89 10.68 11.60
N GLY A 141 -18.50 9.85 12.58
CA GLY A 141 -19.43 9.00 13.34
C GLY A 141 -19.52 7.51 12.99
N ASP A 142 -18.72 6.98 12.05
CA ASP A 142 -18.73 5.53 11.80
C ASP A 142 -17.86 4.80 12.84
N THR A 143 -18.50 4.11 13.79
CA THR A 143 -17.80 3.20 14.71
C THR A 143 -17.40 1.98 13.89
N GLY A 144 -16.13 1.92 13.45
CA GLY A 144 -15.55 0.72 12.85
C GLY A 144 -15.66 -0.50 13.78
N PRO A 145 -15.24 -1.69 13.33
CA PRO A 145 -15.33 -2.89 14.15
C PRO A 145 -14.62 -2.65 15.49
N PRO A 146 -15.09 -3.23 16.62
CA PRO A 146 -14.46 -3.02 17.93
C PRO A 146 -12.94 -3.13 17.80
N TRP A 147 -12.17 -2.18 18.33
CA TRP A 147 -10.73 -2.06 18.05
C TRP A 147 -9.95 -3.39 18.18
N ALA A 148 -10.35 -4.26 19.11
CA ALA A 148 -9.74 -5.58 19.32
C ALA A 148 -9.98 -6.55 18.15
N ALA A 149 -11.09 -6.40 17.41
CA ALA A 149 -11.42 -7.21 16.24
C ALA A 149 -10.46 -6.98 15.07
N LEU A 150 -9.72 -5.86 15.05
CA LEU A 150 -8.67 -5.60 14.06
C LEU A 150 -7.45 -6.51 14.23
N TYR A 151 -7.29 -7.09 15.42
CA TYR A 151 -6.12 -7.87 15.79
C TYR A 151 -6.42 -9.37 15.85
N GLU A 152 -5.42 -10.13 15.42
CA GLU A 152 -5.27 -11.53 15.79
C GLU A 152 -4.59 -11.64 17.16
N VAL A 153 -3.58 -10.77 17.40
CA VAL A 153 -2.89 -10.64 18.69
C VAL A 153 -2.85 -9.16 19.06
N LEU A 154 -3.35 -8.81 20.25
CA LEU A 154 -3.39 -7.43 20.71
C LEU A 154 -1.98 -6.89 21.02
N PRO A 155 -1.69 -5.62 20.72
CA PRO A 155 -0.48 -4.97 21.19
C PRO A 155 -0.53 -4.78 22.71
N VAL A 156 0.62 -4.95 23.38
CA VAL A 156 0.71 -4.80 24.84
C VAL A 156 1.95 -3.98 25.19
N GLU A 157 1.74 -2.83 25.85
CA GLU A 157 2.83 -1.97 26.34
C GLU A 157 3.66 -2.71 27.41
N ALA A 158 3.00 -3.43 28.32
CA ALA A 158 3.67 -4.25 29.32
C ALA A 158 4.47 -5.39 28.65
N GLY A 159 5.81 -5.33 28.79
CA GLY A 159 6.72 -6.25 28.10
C GLY A 159 6.91 -5.94 26.62
N CYS A 160 6.39 -4.81 26.12
CA CYS A 160 6.64 -4.26 24.79
C CYS A 160 6.43 -5.27 23.65
N ARG A 161 5.24 -5.87 23.61
CA ARG A 161 4.87 -6.86 22.60
C ARG A 161 4.03 -6.20 21.52
N PRO A 162 4.52 -6.11 20.27
CA PRO A 162 3.73 -5.60 19.16
C PRO A 162 2.50 -6.47 18.92
N GLY A 163 1.43 -5.85 18.43
CA GLY A 163 0.24 -6.57 18.00
C GLY A 163 0.45 -7.22 16.63
N ARG A 164 -0.40 -8.19 16.31
CA ARG A 164 -0.54 -8.75 14.96
C ARG A 164 -1.94 -8.46 14.45
N LEU A 165 -2.01 -7.68 13.38
CA LEU A 165 -3.27 -7.37 12.70
C LEU A 165 -3.80 -8.60 11.96
N ARG A 166 -5.12 -8.72 11.86
CA ARG A 166 -5.75 -9.69 10.98
C ARG A 166 -5.44 -9.37 9.52
N ASP A 167 -5.42 -10.40 8.70
CA ASP A 167 -5.25 -10.26 7.25
C ASP A 167 -6.31 -9.35 6.63
N THR A 168 -7.57 -9.44 7.10
CA THR A 168 -8.68 -8.57 6.67
C THR A 168 -8.35 -7.09 6.81
N GLU A 169 -7.70 -6.69 7.90
CA GLU A 169 -7.36 -5.29 8.15
C GLU A 169 -6.16 -4.82 7.33
N ARG A 170 -5.11 -5.65 7.23
CA ARG A 170 -3.92 -5.34 6.44
C ARG A 170 -4.25 -5.19 4.96
N PHE A 171 -5.15 -6.04 4.45
CA PHE A 171 -5.61 -5.96 3.07
C PHE A 171 -6.64 -4.85 2.83
N ALA A 172 -7.43 -4.45 3.83
CA ALA A 172 -8.24 -3.23 3.73
C ALA A 172 -7.36 -1.98 3.53
N VAL A 173 -6.22 -1.89 4.24
CA VAL A 173 -5.23 -0.81 4.05
C VAL A 173 -4.60 -0.87 2.66
N LEU A 174 -4.12 -2.04 2.23
CA LEU A 174 -3.56 -2.23 0.89
C LEU A 174 -4.56 -1.76 -0.19
N LYS A 175 -5.80 -2.22 -0.09
CA LYS A 175 -6.87 -1.85 -1.02
C LYS A 175 -7.11 -0.34 -1.03
N ARG A 176 -7.07 0.33 0.12
CA ARG A 176 -7.22 1.79 0.17
C ARG A 176 -6.04 2.51 -0.51
N VAL A 177 -4.81 2.03 -0.33
CA VAL A 177 -3.63 2.54 -1.05
C VAL A 177 -3.82 2.39 -2.56
N GLU A 178 -4.27 1.22 -3.03
CA GLU A 178 -4.54 0.99 -4.46
C GLU A 178 -5.65 1.88 -5.01
N GLN A 179 -6.74 2.07 -4.26
CA GLN A 179 -7.84 2.97 -4.64
C GLN A 179 -7.34 4.40 -4.82
N VAL A 180 -6.52 4.89 -3.88
CA VAL A 180 -5.89 6.20 -3.98
C VAL A 180 -5.01 6.27 -5.23
N ARG A 181 -4.12 5.30 -5.42
CA ARG A 181 -3.20 5.24 -6.58
C ARG A 181 -3.94 5.21 -7.92
N ALA A 182 -5.08 4.51 -7.99
CA ALA A 182 -5.91 4.43 -9.19
C ALA A 182 -6.46 5.80 -9.63
N LEU A 183 -6.76 6.71 -8.69
CA LEU A 183 -7.16 8.10 -9.00
C LEU A 183 -6.08 8.85 -9.80
N HIS A 184 -4.82 8.43 -9.66
CA HIS A 184 -3.64 9.01 -10.29
C HIS A 184 -3.12 8.19 -11.47
N ARG A 185 -3.89 7.19 -11.93
CA ARG A 185 -3.48 6.23 -12.98
C ARG A 185 -2.19 5.48 -12.64
N LEU A 186 -1.91 5.29 -11.35
CA LEU A 186 -0.78 4.50 -10.88
C LEU A 186 -1.22 3.04 -10.66
N PRO A 187 -0.33 2.07 -10.93
CA PRO A 187 -0.66 0.66 -10.80
C PRO A 187 -0.86 0.26 -9.33
N PRO A 188 -1.60 -0.85 -9.08
CA PRO A 188 -1.64 -1.48 -7.76
C PRO A 188 -0.24 -1.92 -7.33
N VAL A 189 -0.09 -2.21 -6.03
CA VAL A 189 1.19 -2.58 -5.40
C VAL A 189 1.03 -3.87 -4.61
N ALA A 190 2.13 -4.59 -4.40
CA ALA A 190 2.10 -5.80 -3.58
C ALA A 190 2.03 -5.49 -2.08
N TYR A 191 1.74 -6.52 -1.28
CA TYR A 191 1.94 -6.47 0.17
C TYR A 191 3.27 -7.15 0.52
N ALA A 192 4.05 -6.54 1.40
CA ALA A 192 5.36 -7.02 1.82
C ALA A 192 5.33 -7.54 3.28
N PRO A 193 4.87 -8.79 3.52
CA PRO A 193 4.69 -9.32 4.88
C PRO A 193 6.00 -9.43 5.68
N GLU A 194 7.15 -9.47 5.00
CA GLU A 194 8.48 -9.52 5.61
C GLU A 194 8.81 -8.27 6.46
N PHE A 195 8.05 -7.18 6.30
CA PHE A 195 8.21 -5.95 7.09
C PHE A 195 7.12 -5.74 8.16
N ASP A 196 6.25 -6.73 8.39
CA ASP A 196 5.17 -6.64 9.38
C ASP A 196 5.71 -6.44 10.80
N GLU A 197 6.79 -7.15 11.15
CA GLU A 197 7.42 -6.99 12.47
C GLU A 197 7.93 -5.55 12.67
N GLN A 198 8.59 -4.99 11.66
CA GLN A 198 9.13 -3.63 11.72
C GLN A 198 8.01 -2.60 11.88
N THR A 199 6.96 -2.70 11.07
CA THR A 199 5.85 -1.74 11.09
C THR A 199 5.00 -1.86 12.36
N ALA A 200 4.76 -3.08 12.86
CA ALA A 200 4.06 -3.30 14.12
C ALA A 200 4.86 -2.78 15.32
N ALA A 201 6.18 -3.03 15.36
CA ALA A 201 7.05 -2.52 16.40
C ALA A 201 7.17 -0.99 16.35
N ALA A 202 7.26 -0.38 15.16
CA ALA A 202 7.25 1.07 15.00
C ALA A 202 5.95 1.69 15.54
N ALA A 203 4.80 1.12 15.17
CA ALA A 203 3.51 1.58 15.68
C ALA A 203 3.43 1.44 17.21
N LEU A 204 3.93 0.35 17.80
CA LEU A 204 3.97 0.17 19.26
C LEU A 204 4.82 1.26 19.94
N ILE A 205 6.01 1.57 19.41
CA ILE A 205 6.85 2.66 19.92
C ILE A 205 6.07 3.97 19.94
N MET A 206 5.44 4.34 18.82
CA MET A 206 4.70 5.60 18.74
C MET A 206 3.49 5.62 19.68
N ALA A 207 2.73 4.53 19.78
CA ALA A 207 1.57 4.43 20.66
C ALA A 207 1.97 4.52 22.15
N ALA A 208 3.01 3.80 22.57
CA ALA A 208 3.47 3.77 23.96
C ALA A 208 3.96 5.13 24.45
N ASN A 209 4.46 5.97 23.53
CA ASN A 209 4.98 7.29 23.84
C ASN A 209 3.97 8.42 23.55
N GLY A 210 2.88 8.14 22.81
CA GLY A 210 1.91 9.16 22.42
C GLY A 210 2.52 10.30 21.62
N ARG A 211 3.59 10.04 20.86
CA ARG A 211 4.25 11.01 19.98
C ARG A 211 4.92 10.30 18.81
N LEU A 212 5.20 11.03 17.74
CA LEU A 212 5.84 10.51 16.52
C LEU A 212 7.33 10.88 16.47
N SER A 213 8.15 9.98 15.93
CA SER A 213 9.52 10.27 15.50
C SER A 213 9.97 9.23 14.48
N HIS A 214 10.62 9.66 13.41
CA HIS A 214 11.33 8.75 12.50
C HIS A 214 12.65 8.23 13.09
N HIS A 215 13.14 8.81 14.18
CA HIS A 215 14.42 8.46 14.81
C HIS A 215 14.24 8.23 16.32
N PRO A 216 13.45 7.23 16.74
CA PRO A 216 13.33 6.92 18.17
C PRO A 216 14.67 6.36 18.69
N THR A 217 15.13 6.88 19.83
CA THR A 217 16.43 6.52 20.42
C THR A 217 16.27 5.62 21.65
N VAL A 218 17.28 4.76 21.86
CA VAL A 218 17.36 3.86 23.02
C VAL A 218 17.28 4.68 24.31
N GLY A 219 16.50 4.20 25.29
CA GLY A 219 16.38 4.82 26.62
C GLY A 219 15.44 6.04 26.70
N ALA A 220 15.19 6.75 25.59
CA ALA A 220 14.27 7.90 25.54
C ALA A 220 12.86 7.55 25.05
N TRP A 221 12.69 6.37 24.46
CA TRP A 221 11.42 5.89 23.92
C TRP A 221 11.02 4.58 24.59
N LYS A 222 9.80 4.54 25.16
CA LYS A 222 9.19 3.30 25.63
C LYS A 222 9.04 2.31 24.48
N CYS A 223 9.19 1.02 24.78
CA CYS A 223 9.08 -0.07 23.81
C CYS A 223 9.97 0.07 22.58
N TRP A 224 11.06 0.82 22.72
CA TRP A 224 12.10 0.85 21.71
C TRP A 224 12.62 -0.56 21.43
N SER A 225 12.72 -0.88 20.14
CA SER A 225 13.40 -2.06 19.61
C SER A 225 14.12 -1.66 18.33
N ALA A 226 15.15 -2.41 17.94
CA ALA A 226 15.88 -2.14 16.70
C ALA A 226 14.95 -2.22 15.46
N ALA A 227 14.12 -3.28 15.38
CA ALA A 227 13.14 -3.45 14.32
C ALA A 227 12.11 -2.30 14.27
N GLY A 228 11.65 -1.82 15.42
CA GLY A 228 10.72 -0.69 15.49
C GLY A 228 11.37 0.64 15.13
N ALA A 229 12.64 0.85 15.46
CA ALA A 229 13.39 2.04 15.05
C ALA A 229 13.64 2.06 13.52
N GLU A 230 13.98 0.91 12.93
CA GLU A 230 14.10 0.76 11.47
C GLU A 230 12.76 0.99 10.77
N GLY A 231 11.70 0.37 11.30
CA GLY A 231 10.33 0.59 10.82
C GLY A 231 9.93 2.06 10.89
N ALA A 232 10.26 2.75 11.99
CA ALA A 232 9.96 4.17 12.16
C ALA A 232 10.72 5.06 11.16
N GLY A 233 12.00 4.79 10.93
CA GLY A 233 12.83 5.56 10.01
C GLY A 233 12.49 5.36 8.53
N SER A 234 11.75 4.31 8.19
CA SER A 234 11.44 3.92 6.81
C SER A 234 9.95 3.86 6.48
N SER A 235 9.08 4.33 7.38
CA SER A 235 7.63 4.31 7.19
C SER A 235 7.01 5.70 7.25
N ASN A 236 5.89 5.88 6.58
CA ASN A 236 4.92 6.91 6.94
C ASN A 236 4.39 6.61 8.35
N LEU A 237 4.38 7.61 9.22
CA LEU A 237 3.94 7.45 10.61
C LEU A 237 2.66 8.23 10.88
N HIS A 238 1.75 7.65 11.67
CA HIS A 238 0.50 8.29 12.05
C HIS A 238 0.25 8.07 13.54
N LEU A 239 -0.31 9.09 14.19
CA LEU A 239 -0.76 9.03 15.57
C LEU A 239 -2.08 9.77 15.72
N GLY A 240 -3.11 9.05 16.16
CA GLY A 240 -4.37 9.59 16.64
C GLY A 240 -4.50 9.48 18.16
N ARG A 241 -5.33 10.35 18.73
CA ARG A 241 -5.77 10.28 20.13
C ARG A 241 -7.28 10.09 20.18
N GLY A 242 -7.76 9.23 21.06
CA GLY A 242 -9.18 8.98 21.28
C GLY A 242 -9.56 9.14 22.76
N SER A 243 -10.84 9.41 23.02
CA SER A 243 -11.42 9.42 24.37
C SER A 243 -11.66 8.01 24.90
N ALA A 244 -11.75 7.01 24.03
CA ALA A 244 -11.90 5.60 24.35
C ALA A 244 -11.26 4.71 23.26
N LEU A 245 -11.12 3.40 23.56
CA LEU A 245 -10.73 2.39 22.57
C LEU A 245 -11.89 2.16 21.59
N GLU A 246 -12.02 3.08 20.65
CA GLU A 246 -12.99 3.02 19.57
C GLU A 246 -12.38 2.31 18.36
N GLY A 247 -13.22 1.51 17.70
CA GLY A 247 -12.90 0.93 16.41
C GLY A 247 -12.74 2.01 15.36
N ARG A 248 -11.52 2.42 15.06
CA ARG A 248 -11.22 3.23 13.87
C ARG A 248 -10.66 2.33 12.80
N PRO A 249 -11.17 2.33 11.56
CA PRO A 249 -10.56 1.55 10.49
C PRO A 249 -9.16 2.09 10.16
N SER A 250 -8.20 1.20 9.90
CA SER A 250 -6.82 1.60 9.59
C SER A 250 -6.70 2.37 8.26
N THR A 251 -7.68 2.24 7.38
CA THR A 251 -7.80 3.03 6.14
C THR A 251 -7.83 4.53 6.41
N GLY A 252 -8.31 4.98 7.57
CA GLY A 252 -8.27 6.39 7.95
C GLY A 252 -6.85 6.96 8.08
N ALA A 253 -5.84 6.13 8.40
CA ALA A 253 -4.44 6.55 8.40
C ALA A 253 -3.94 6.83 6.98
N VAL A 254 -4.34 6.00 6.00
CA VAL A 254 -4.05 6.22 4.57
C VAL A 254 -4.61 7.55 4.12
N ASP A 255 -5.86 7.84 4.43
CA ASP A 255 -6.52 9.09 4.06
C ASP A 255 -5.82 10.31 4.70
N SER A 256 -5.38 10.16 5.95
CA SER A 256 -4.60 11.21 6.63
C SER A 256 -3.24 11.45 5.96
N TRP A 257 -2.51 10.40 5.57
CA TRP A 257 -1.24 10.52 4.86
C TRP A 257 -1.40 11.11 3.46
N VAL A 258 -2.51 10.82 2.78
CA VAL A 258 -2.79 11.37 1.44
C VAL A 258 -3.15 12.86 1.53
N ARG A 259 -4.00 13.24 2.49
CA ARG A 259 -4.33 14.64 2.77
C ARG A 259 -3.11 15.43 3.24
N ASP A 260 -2.27 14.80 4.04
CA ASP A 260 -0.97 15.30 4.50
C ASP A 260 -1.01 16.69 5.18
N HIS A 261 -2.05 16.90 5.98
CA HIS A 261 -2.32 18.20 6.61
C HIS A 261 -1.19 18.60 7.56
N GLY A 262 -0.72 19.84 7.41
CA GLY A 262 0.33 20.39 8.28
C GLY A 262 1.71 19.79 8.04
N VAL A 263 1.93 19.08 6.93
CA VAL A 263 3.23 18.52 6.54
C VAL A 263 3.76 19.30 5.34
N PRO A 264 4.68 20.26 5.55
CA PRO A 264 5.18 21.11 4.46
C PRO A 264 5.88 20.33 3.35
N SER A 265 6.37 19.12 3.59
CA SER A 265 7.02 18.28 2.58
C SER A 265 6.05 17.53 1.66
N VAL A 266 4.78 17.42 2.07
CA VAL A 266 3.78 16.47 1.56
C VAL A 266 4.36 15.04 1.37
N GLY A 267 5.31 14.67 2.23
CA GLY A 267 6.15 13.48 2.08
C GLY A 267 5.36 12.18 2.18
N HIS A 268 4.34 12.12 3.03
CA HIS A 268 3.55 10.90 3.19
C HIS A 268 2.77 10.60 1.91
N ARG A 269 2.13 11.63 1.33
CA ARG A 269 1.44 11.53 0.05
C ARG A 269 2.42 11.15 -1.07
N ARG A 270 3.61 11.75 -1.11
CA ARG A 270 4.64 11.45 -2.12
C ARG A 270 5.05 9.98 -2.10
N TRP A 271 5.17 9.35 -0.93
CA TRP A 271 5.47 7.92 -0.83
C TRP A 271 4.32 7.02 -1.34
N ILE A 272 3.07 7.36 -1.02
CA ILE A 272 1.89 6.60 -1.47
C ILE A 272 1.69 6.72 -2.99
N LEU A 273 1.92 7.91 -3.53
CA LEU A 273 1.77 8.22 -4.95
C LEU A 273 3.08 8.08 -5.74
N ASP A 274 4.12 7.45 -5.18
CA ASP A 274 5.38 7.22 -5.89
C ASP A 274 5.11 6.27 -7.08
N PRO A 275 5.40 6.68 -8.34
CA PRO A 275 5.29 5.81 -9.50
C PRO A 275 6.15 4.54 -9.38
N PHE A 276 7.24 4.61 -8.60
CA PHE A 276 8.15 3.49 -8.34
C PHE A 276 7.77 2.67 -7.11
N LEU A 277 6.62 2.91 -6.46
CA LEU A 277 6.18 2.08 -5.35
C LEU A 277 5.83 0.66 -5.85
N GLY A 278 6.52 -0.36 -5.32
CA GLY A 278 6.32 -1.76 -5.70
C GLY A 278 5.48 -2.53 -4.69
N ALA A 279 5.68 -2.26 -3.40
CA ALA A 279 4.92 -2.90 -2.33
C ALA A 279 4.76 -1.99 -1.11
N VAL A 280 3.86 -2.36 -0.20
CA VAL A 280 3.71 -1.74 1.12
C VAL A 280 3.60 -2.79 2.23
N SER A 281 4.05 -2.45 3.43
CA SER A 281 3.70 -3.15 4.67
C SER A 281 3.02 -2.19 5.63
N PHE A 282 2.21 -2.72 6.54
CA PHE A 282 1.41 -1.92 7.46
C PHE A 282 1.34 -2.53 8.85
N GLY A 283 1.57 -1.69 9.85
CA GLY A 283 1.46 -2.04 11.27
C GLY A 283 0.68 -0.99 12.04
N ARG A 284 0.06 -1.44 13.14
CA ARG A 284 -0.76 -0.60 14.01
C ARG A 284 -0.61 -1.04 15.47
N ALA A 285 -0.71 -0.08 16.37
CA ALA A 285 -0.88 -0.34 17.79
C ALA A 285 -1.90 0.62 18.40
N ASP A 286 -2.89 0.07 19.09
CA ASP A 286 -3.85 0.81 19.91
C ASP A 286 -3.57 0.52 21.38
N LEU A 287 -3.22 1.56 22.14
CA LEU A 287 -2.91 1.46 23.57
C LEU A 287 -3.74 2.44 24.38
N ALA A 288 -4.08 2.06 25.61
CA ALA A 288 -4.65 2.99 26.58
C ALA A 288 -3.62 4.09 26.91
N SER A 289 -4.09 5.32 27.03
CA SER A 289 -3.27 6.48 27.42
C SER A 289 -3.21 6.62 28.95
N PRO A 290 -2.05 6.98 29.54
CA PRO A 290 -1.92 7.22 30.99
C PRO A 290 -2.86 8.28 31.56
N GLY A 291 -3.35 9.22 30.74
CA GLY A 291 -4.25 10.31 31.14
C GLY A 291 -5.74 10.00 30.97
N GLY A 292 -6.10 8.75 30.67
CA GLY A 292 -7.41 8.39 30.15
C GLY A 292 -7.47 8.54 28.62
N GLY A 293 -8.26 7.69 27.97
CA GLY A 293 -8.34 7.62 26.50
C GLY A 293 -7.30 6.71 25.87
N THR A 294 -6.93 6.97 24.62
CA THR A 294 -6.17 6.04 23.77
C THR A 294 -5.19 6.72 22.83
N HIS A 295 -4.11 6.00 22.51
CA HIS A 295 -3.23 6.30 21.40
C HIS A 295 -3.42 5.27 20.31
N HIS A 296 -3.66 5.73 19.09
CA HIS A 296 -3.83 4.91 17.89
C HIS A 296 -2.68 5.24 16.95
N ALA A 297 -1.63 4.42 16.93
CA ALA A 297 -0.48 4.64 16.06
C ALA A 297 -0.48 3.66 14.90
N ALA A 298 0.01 4.11 13.75
CA ALA A 298 0.19 3.29 12.57
C ALA A 298 1.50 3.63 11.85
N ALA A 299 2.04 2.64 11.16
CA ALA A 299 3.21 2.77 10.30
C ALA A 299 2.93 2.08 8.95
N LEU A 300 3.17 2.78 7.85
CA LEU A 300 3.11 2.23 6.50
C LEU A 300 4.48 2.33 5.85
N LYS A 301 5.11 1.18 5.59
CA LYS A 301 6.44 1.12 4.97
C LYS A 301 6.28 1.01 3.45
N PRO A 302 6.67 2.02 2.66
CA PRO A 302 6.80 1.87 1.23
C PRO A 302 8.03 1.01 0.88
N VAL A 303 7.88 0.13 -0.10
CA VAL A 303 8.96 -0.69 -0.66
C VAL A 303 9.08 -0.38 -2.14
N ALA A 304 10.29 0.03 -2.55
CA ALA A 304 10.55 0.41 -3.93
C ALA A 304 10.40 -0.79 -4.87
N GLY A 305 9.74 -0.56 -6.00
CA GLY A 305 9.71 -1.44 -7.16
C GLY A 305 10.85 -1.12 -8.13
N SER A 306 10.83 -1.80 -9.27
CA SER A 306 11.91 -1.74 -10.28
C SER A 306 11.70 -0.71 -11.39
N ALA A 307 10.45 -0.30 -11.66
CA ALA A 307 10.13 0.66 -12.72
C ALA A 307 8.80 1.38 -12.43
N ALA A 308 8.66 2.58 -12.99
CA ALA A 308 7.41 3.31 -13.01
C ALA A 308 6.51 2.84 -14.18
N PRO A 309 5.18 3.04 -14.10
CA PRO A 309 4.27 2.72 -15.20
C PRO A 309 4.58 3.51 -16.48
N GLU A 310 4.38 2.88 -17.63
CA GLU A 310 4.44 3.56 -18.92
C GLU A 310 3.31 4.59 -19.06
N GLY A 311 3.57 5.68 -19.80
CA GLY A 311 2.54 6.65 -20.18
C GLY A 311 2.08 7.61 -19.07
N VAL A 312 2.71 7.62 -17.89
CA VAL A 312 2.45 8.59 -16.81
C VAL A 312 3.51 9.69 -16.83
N PRO A 313 3.26 10.88 -17.42
CA PRO A 313 4.29 11.93 -17.52
C PRO A 313 4.46 12.74 -16.21
N PHE A 314 3.50 12.66 -15.31
CA PHE A 314 3.48 13.40 -14.04
C PHE A 314 2.50 12.75 -13.05
N VAL A 315 2.65 13.10 -11.78
CA VAL A 315 1.67 12.82 -10.72
C VAL A 315 1.16 14.17 -10.21
N ALA A 316 -0.16 14.37 -10.28
CA ALA A 316 -0.82 15.59 -9.83
C ALA A 316 -1.82 15.26 -8.73
N TYR A 317 -2.03 16.15 -7.78
CA TYR A 317 -3.00 15.96 -6.71
C TYR A 317 -3.62 17.30 -6.36
N PRO A 318 -4.96 17.44 -6.34
CA PRO A 318 -5.95 16.48 -6.85
C PRO A 318 -5.84 16.30 -8.37
N TYR A 319 -6.38 15.22 -8.93
CA TYR A 319 -6.32 14.91 -10.36
C TYR A 319 -7.62 14.27 -10.84
N LEU A 320 -8.15 14.77 -11.97
CA LEU A 320 -9.45 14.36 -12.53
C LEU A 320 -10.55 14.40 -11.47
N ASP A 321 -11.46 13.43 -11.48
CA ASP A 321 -12.47 13.29 -10.44
C ASP A 321 -11.82 12.80 -9.14
N TYR A 322 -11.76 13.69 -8.15
CA TYR A 322 -11.06 13.46 -6.89
C TYR A 322 -12.03 13.45 -5.70
N PRO A 323 -12.01 12.41 -4.84
CA PRO A 323 -12.96 12.31 -3.72
C PRO A 323 -12.76 13.42 -2.69
N ALA A 324 -13.86 14.02 -2.22
CA ALA A 324 -13.84 15.11 -1.25
C ALA A 324 -13.26 14.67 0.11
N GLU A 325 -13.40 13.40 0.48
CA GLU A 325 -12.77 12.88 1.70
C GLU A 325 -11.25 12.88 1.62
N LEU A 326 -10.67 12.92 0.41
CA LEU A 326 -9.23 12.94 0.19
C LEU A 326 -8.69 14.33 -0.12
N PHE A 327 -9.49 15.39 -0.24
CA PHE A 327 -9.02 16.74 -0.50
C PHE A 327 -9.94 17.80 0.13
N GLU A 328 -9.44 18.51 1.14
CA GLU A 328 -10.13 19.56 1.87
C GLU A 328 -9.61 20.94 1.41
N PRO A 329 -10.39 21.72 0.65
CA PRO A 329 -9.99 23.05 0.19
C PRO A 329 -9.50 23.96 1.33
N GLY A 330 -8.47 24.74 1.08
CA GLY A 330 -7.84 25.64 2.06
C GLY A 330 -6.92 24.97 3.08
N ARG A 331 -7.09 23.67 3.35
CA ARG A 331 -6.30 22.91 4.34
C ARG A 331 -5.35 21.89 3.70
N THR A 332 -5.77 21.25 2.62
CA THR A 332 -4.96 20.30 1.86
C THR A 332 -4.17 21.03 0.78
N ALA A 333 -2.84 20.89 0.77
CA ALA A 333 -2.03 21.37 -0.34
C ALA A 333 -2.25 20.51 -1.58
N ALA A 334 -2.48 21.14 -2.74
CA ALA A 334 -2.28 20.49 -4.03
C ALA A 334 -0.78 20.22 -4.24
N SER A 335 -0.44 19.21 -5.05
CA SER A 335 0.94 18.92 -5.42
C SER A 335 1.08 18.39 -6.84
N PHE A 336 2.25 18.60 -7.41
CA PHE A 336 2.62 18.19 -8.75
C PHE A 336 4.07 17.70 -8.78
N SER A 337 4.31 16.58 -9.46
CA SER A 337 5.64 15.99 -9.62
C SER A 337 5.80 15.46 -11.05
N VAL A 338 6.96 15.67 -11.64
CA VAL A 338 7.28 15.23 -13.01
C VAL A 338 7.93 13.84 -12.98
N LEU A 339 7.42 12.94 -13.84
CA LEU A 339 8.09 11.69 -14.18
C LEU A 339 8.78 11.85 -15.55
N ALA A 340 10.04 12.29 -15.52
CA ALA A 340 10.88 12.50 -16.68
C ALA A 340 11.62 11.22 -17.13
N ASP A 341 11.90 10.33 -16.19
CA ASP A 341 12.58 9.06 -16.41
C ASP A 341 11.81 7.93 -15.72
N PRO A 342 11.11 7.05 -16.44
CA PRO A 342 10.35 5.97 -15.83
C PRO A 342 11.23 4.78 -15.38
N THR A 343 12.52 4.79 -15.73
CA THR A 343 13.44 3.67 -15.47
C THR A 343 14.32 3.88 -14.23
N ASP A 344 14.50 5.14 -13.81
CA ASP A 344 15.32 5.48 -12.66
C ASP A 344 14.66 6.61 -11.86
N ARG A 345 14.17 6.26 -10.67
CA ARG A 345 13.53 7.21 -9.74
C ARG A 345 14.38 8.44 -9.49
N TRP A 346 15.69 8.28 -9.34
CA TRP A 346 16.59 9.36 -8.92
C TRP A 346 16.90 10.34 -10.04
N ARG A 347 16.82 9.91 -11.31
CA ARG A 347 16.94 10.80 -12.47
C ARG A 347 15.78 11.78 -12.62
N ASN A 348 14.69 11.58 -11.87
CA ASN A 348 13.58 12.53 -11.81
C ASN A 348 13.87 13.71 -10.87
N ARG A 349 14.97 13.67 -10.11
CA ARG A 349 15.35 14.75 -9.20
C ARG A 349 15.75 16.04 -9.93
N ASP A 350 16.09 15.95 -11.21
CA ASP A 350 16.54 17.09 -12.02
C ASP A 350 15.38 17.96 -12.55
N ALA A 351 14.13 17.62 -12.23
CA ALA A 351 12.99 18.50 -12.50
C ALA A 351 13.06 19.73 -11.58
N ASP A 352 13.18 20.91 -12.18
CA ASP A 352 13.35 22.19 -11.49
C ASP A 352 12.10 23.06 -11.66
N PHE A 353 11.59 23.54 -10.51
CA PHE A 353 10.39 24.35 -10.39
C PHE A 353 10.67 25.81 -10.03
N GLY A 354 11.93 26.26 -9.97
CA GLY A 354 12.29 27.61 -9.52
C GLY A 354 11.67 28.74 -10.36
N ASP A 355 11.51 28.52 -11.66
CA ASP A 355 10.85 29.45 -12.59
C ASP A 355 9.36 29.10 -12.83
N ALA A 356 8.83 28.07 -12.15
CA ALA A 356 7.52 27.53 -12.45
C ALA A 356 6.39 28.50 -12.06
N ARG A 357 5.40 28.64 -12.94
CA ARG A 357 4.22 29.48 -12.74
C ARG A 357 2.97 28.64 -12.78
N ILE A 358 2.18 28.69 -11.71
CA ILE A 358 0.93 27.97 -11.58
C ILE A 358 -0.23 28.92 -11.93
N ARG A 359 -1.09 28.49 -12.85
CA ARG A 359 -2.37 29.12 -13.13
C ARG A 359 -3.48 28.10 -12.91
N VAL A 360 -4.43 28.45 -12.06
CA VAL A 360 -5.63 27.64 -11.82
C VAL A 360 -6.84 28.44 -12.28
N THR A 361 -7.69 27.84 -13.11
CA THR A 361 -8.89 28.47 -13.66
C THR A 361 -10.10 27.61 -13.31
N GLY A 362 -11.08 28.20 -12.63
CA GLY A 362 -12.38 27.61 -12.38
C GLY A 362 -13.47 28.19 -13.29
N PRO A 363 -14.75 27.88 -13.04
CA PRO A 363 -15.87 28.35 -13.86
C PRO A 363 -16.08 29.87 -13.78
N ASP A 364 -15.68 30.51 -12.68
CA ASP A 364 -15.83 31.95 -12.46
C ASP A 364 -14.54 32.73 -12.80
N GLY A 365 -13.55 32.06 -13.42
CA GLY A 365 -12.26 32.65 -13.77
C GLY A 365 -11.10 32.17 -12.88
N PRO A 366 -10.02 32.97 -12.75
CA PRO A 366 -8.80 32.57 -12.04
C PRO A 366 -9.04 32.26 -10.55
N VAL A 367 -8.46 31.17 -10.06
CA VAL A 367 -8.44 30.78 -8.65
C VAL A 367 -7.09 31.19 -8.05
N PRO A 368 -7.08 32.01 -6.98
CA PRO A 368 -5.83 32.36 -6.29
C PRO A 368 -5.12 31.13 -5.72
N VAL A 369 -3.81 31.07 -5.94
CA VAL A 369 -2.91 30.09 -5.31
C VAL A 369 -2.07 30.78 -4.25
N ARG A 370 -1.84 30.11 -3.12
CA ARG A 370 -0.97 30.61 -2.04
C ARG A 370 -0.01 29.53 -1.56
N GLU A 371 0.99 29.95 -0.78
CA GLU A 371 1.96 29.04 -0.14
C GLU A 371 2.62 28.09 -1.15
N VAL A 372 3.05 28.66 -2.28
CA VAL A 372 3.77 27.89 -3.29
C VAL A 372 5.13 27.48 -2.72
N ALA A 373 5.41 26.19 -2.77
CA ALA A 373 6.67 25.62 -2.33
C ALA A 373 7.11 24.52 -3.28
N HIS A 374 8.42 24.33 -3.42
CA HIS A 374 8.99 23.23 -4.19
C HIS A 374 10.26 22.70 -3.54
N ASP A 375 10.60 21.45 -3.83
CA ASP A 375 11.85 20.80 -3.41
C ASP A 375 12.16 19.59 -4.30
N ASN A 376 13.36 19.06 -4.08
CA ASN A 376 13.88 17.84 -4.69
C ASN A 376 14.39 16.85 -3.63
N GLU A 377 13.79 16.88 -2.43
CA GLU A 377 14.06 15.98 -1.32
C GLU A 377 13.63 14.54 -1.65
N SER A 378 14.20 13.59 -0.94
CA SER A 378 14.10 12.15 -1.24
C SER A 378 12.85 11.48 -0.67
N PHE A 379 11.67 12.05 -0.94
CA PHE A 379 10.38 11.42 -0.63
C PHE A 379 9.68 10.95 -1.90
N GLY A 380 9.41 9.65 -2.01
CA GLY A 380 8.81 9.06 -3.21
C GLY A 380 9.52 9.52 -4.48
N LEU A 381 8.77 10.07 -5.43
CA LEU A 381 9.33 10.76 -6.59
C LEU A 381 10.06 12.05 -6.13
N PRO A 382 11.38 12.19 -6.39
CA PRO A 382 12.23 13.19 -5.74
C PRO A 382 12.17 14.58 -6.38
N ASN A 383 10.96 15.05 -6.70
CA ASN A 383 10.68 16.41 -7.12
C ASN A 383 9.23 16.74 -6.77
N ARG A 384 8.95 17.95 -6.31
CA ARG A 384 7.60 18.36 -5.95
C ARG A 384 7.43 19.86 -6.07
N LEU A 385 6.28 20.26 -6.59
CA LEU A 385 5.68 21.59 -6.49
C LEU A 385 4.37 21.45 -5.72
N SER A 386 4.07 22.36 -4.79
CA SER A 386 2.83 22.34 -4.00
C SER A 386 2.30 23.75 -3.74
N TRP A 387 0.99 23.87 -3.57
CA TRP A 387 0.29 25.12 -3.32
C TRP A 387 -1.07 24.87 -2.65
N HIS A 388 -1.65 25.90 -2.03
CA HIS A 388 -3.01 25.86 -1.48
C HIS A 388 -3.99 26.67 -2.35
N MET A 389 -5.25 26.26 -2.32
CA MET A 389 -6.38 26.92 -2.97
C MET A 389 -7.58 26.94 -2.03
N GLU A 390 -8.23 28.09 -1.87
CA GLU A 390 -9.40 28.23 -0.96
C GLU A 390 -10.73 28.13 -1.71
N ALA A 391 -10.81 28.71 -2.91
CA ALA A 391 -12.06 28.82 -3.68
C ALA A 391 -12.35 27.58 -4.56
N VAL A 392 -12.21 26.38 -3.99
CA VAL A 392 -12.52 25.11 -4.67
C VAL A 392 -13.90 24.60 -4.26
N ARG A 393 -14.79 24.40 -5.23
CA ARG A 393 -16.16 23.92 -5.05
C ARG A 393 -16.30 22.49 -5.54
N ALA A 394 -17.08 21.69 -4.82
CA ALA A 394 -17.41 20.33 -5.24
C ALA A 394 -18.29 20.35 -6.50
N GLY A 395 -18.13 19.33 -7.35
CA GLY A 395 -18.91 19.12 -8.57
C GLY A 395 -18.52 20.00 -9.76
N VAL A 396 -17.48 20.82 -9.63
CA VAL A 396 -17.02 21.77 -10.65
C VAL A 396 -15.60 21.44 -11.10
N GLU A 397 -15.34 21.52 -12.40
CA GLU A 397 -14.02 21.30 -12.98
C GLU A 397 -13.13 22.55 -12.86
N TYR A 398 -11.86 22.31 -12.55
CA TYR A 398 -10.78 23.29 -12.50
C TYR A 398 -9.66 22.85 -13.44
N GLU A 399 -9.12 23.80 -14.20
CA GLU A 399 -7.93 23.59 -15.01
C GLU A 399 -6.70 24.12 -14.29
N VAL A 400 -5.64 23.32 -14.26
CA VAL A 400 -4.32 23.71 -13.77
C VAL A 400 -3.34 23.72 -14.93
N VAL A 401 -2.65 24.84 -15.09
CA VAL A 401 -1.55 25.02 -16.05
C VAL A 401 -0.30 25.38 -15.26
N ILE A 402 0.78 24.63 -15.45
CA ILE A 402 2.09 24.86 -14.83
C ILE A 402 3.08 25.10 -15.96
N GLU A 403 3.65 26.28 -16.03
CA GLU A 403 4.60 26.67 -17.08
C GLU A 403 5.98 26.90 -16.49
N GLY A 404 7.03 26.76 -17.30
CA GLY A 404 8.40 27.09 -16.90
C GLY A 404 9.07 26.03 -16.03
N VAL A 405 8.54 24.80 -15.99
CA VAL A 405 9.21 23.67 -15.32
C VAL A 405 10.38 23.24 -16.18
N ARG A 406 11.61 23.27 -15.65
CA ARG A 406 12.79 22.81 -16.40
C ARG A 406 12.98 21.32 -16.17
N VAL A 407 13.06 20.56 -17.25
CA VAL A 407 13.30 19.11 -17.22
C VAL A 407 14.43 18.80 -18.18
N ARG A 408 15.56 18.31 -17.67
CA ARG A 408 16.78 18.06 -18.47
C ARG A 408 17.23 19.30 -19.26
N GLY A 409 17.09 20.49 -18.66
CA GLY A 409 17.48 21.77 -19.26
C GLY A 409 16.43 22.40 -20.20
N GLU A 410 15.35 21.69 -20.53
CA GLU A 410 14.28 22.20 -21.38
C GLU A 410 13.11 22.73 -20.56
N ALA A 411 12.61 23.93 -20.89
CA ALA A 411 11.38 24.43 -20.30
C ALA A 411 10.18 23.66 -20.84
N ARG A 412 9.32 23.18 -19.93
CA ARG A 412 8.11 22.43 -20.22
C ARG A 412 6.91 23.08 -19.54
N SER A 413 5.75 22.81 -20.13
CA SER A 413 4.46 23.20 -19.58
C SER A 413 3.59 21.96 -19.41
N TYR A 414 2.87 21.91 -18.31
CA TYR A 414 1.96 20.83 -17.94
C TYR A 414 0.55 21.38 -17.77
N ARG A 415 -0.43 20.58 -18.16
CA ARG A 415 -1.84 20.91 -18.04
C ARG A 415 -2.60 19.68 -17.54
N TYR A 416 -3.48 19.88 -16.57
CA TYR A 416 -4.41 18.86 -16.12
C TYR A 416 -5.68 19.50 -15.57
N THR A 417 -6.74 18.71 -15.44
CA THR A 417 -7.97 19.14 -14.77
C THR A 417 -8.20 18.34 -13.50
N PHE A 418 -8.98 18.90 -12.59
CA PHE A 418 -9.54 18.17 -11.46
C PHE A 418 -10.94 18.67 -11.11
N ARG A 419 -11.71 17.83 -10.43
CA ARG A 419 -13.04 18.11 -9.91
C ARG A 419 -13.23 17.38 -8.60
N ILE A 420 -13.64 18.09 -7.55
CA ILE A 420 -13.88 17.47 -6.24
C ILE A 420 -15.26 16.81 -6.23
N MET A 421 -15.33 15.52 -5.95
CA MET A 421 -16.53 14.69 -5.98
C MET A 421 -17.07 14.45 -4.57
N ARG A 422 -18.39 14.58 -4.39
CA ARG A 422 -19.08 14.28 -3.12
C ARG A 422 -19.47 12.81 -3.01
#